data_AF-A0A845HQV1-F1
#
_entry.id   AF-A0A845HQV1-F1
#
_cell.length_a   1.000
_cell.length_b   1.000
_cell.length_c   1.000
_cell.angle_alpha   90.00
_cell.angle_beta   90.00
_cell.angle_gamma   90.00
#
_symmetry.space_group_name_H-M   'P 1'
#
loop_
_entity.id
_entity.type
_entity.pdbx_description
1 polymer ?
#
loop_
_entity_poly.entity_id
_entity_poly.type
_entity_poly.pdbx_seq_one_letter_code
_entity_poly.pdbx_strand_id
1 'polypeptide(L)'
;MTPKHLAKIKKTLLSMQRNPRGHKSVEFEGLARALGRQRDNRGKEPTYMRRENPELARPVSIPSHHFDVTVGTATSIISALLDDVSVWEAYLRGDGNGRKK
;
A
#
# COMPACT_ATOMS: atom_id res chain seq x y z
N MET A 1 5.50 -11.11 4.87
CA MET A 1 4.33 -11.21 3.97
C MET A 1 4.12 -12.68 3.57
N THR A 2 2.89 -13.20 3.52
CA THR A 2 2.61 -14.57 3.01
C THR A 2 1.73 -14.50 1.74
N PRO A 3 1.78 -15.48 0.82
CA PRO A 3 0.99 -15.45 -0.41
C PRO A 3 -0.53 -15.33 -0.16
N LYS A 4 -1.05 -16.06 0.85
CA LYS A 4 -2.47 -15.98 1.24
C LYS A 4 -2.85 -14.60 1.76
N HIS A 5 -2.00 -13.99 2.57
CA HIS A 5 -2.25 -12.64 3.10
C HIS A 5 -2.21 -11.60 1.97
N LEU A 6 -1.22 -11.70 1.07
CA LEU A 6 -1.11 -10.81 -0.09
C LEU A 6 -2.34 -10.91 -1.01
N ALA A 7 -2.83 -12.12 -1.29
CA ALA A 7 -4.03 -12.32 -2.09
C ALA A 7 -5.28 -11.68 -1.44
N LYS A 8 -5.39 -11.72 -0.10
CA LYS A 8 -6.46 -11.05 0.63
C LYS A 8 -6.38 -9.53 0.48
N ILE A 9 -5.19 -8.94 0.65
CA ILE A 9 -4.96 -7.50 0.47
C ILE A 9 -5.30 -7.09 -0.96
N LYS A 10 -4.84 -7.84 -1.97
CA LYS A 10 -5.14 -7.60 -3.39
C LYS A 10 -6.64 -7.60 -3.66
N LYS A 11 -7.37 -8.59 -3.14
CA LYS A 11 -8.83 -8.67 -3.29
C LYS A 11 -9.52 -7.44 -2.69
N THR A 12 -9.11 -7.01 -1.51
CA THR A 12 -9.64 -5.80 -0.86
C THR A 12 -9.37 -4.56 -1.72
N LEU A 13 -8.13 -4.35 -2.17
CA LEU A 13 -7.76 -3.20 -3.00
C LEU A 13 -8.52 -3.18 -4.34
N LEU A 14 -8.70 -4.32 -5.00
CA LEU A 14 -9.50 -4.41 -6.23
C LEU A 14 -10.99 -4.11 -5.97
N SER A 15 -11.52 -4.50 -4.82
CA SER A 15 -12.88 -4.14 -4.41
C SER A 15 -13.02 -2.63 -4.18
N MET A 16 -12.06 -2.03 -3.48
CA MET A 16 -12.01 -0.58 -3.27
C MET A 16 -11.80 0.18 -4.58
N GLN A 17 -11.04 -0.38 -5.53
CA GLN A 17 -10.86 0.24 -6.85
C GLN A 17 -12.16 0.33 -7.64
N ARG A 18 -13.03 -0.69 -7.53
CA ARG A 18 -14.36 -0.71 -8.17
C ARG A 18 -15.33 0.29 -7.55
N ASN A 19 -15.21 0.55 -6.25
CA ASN A 19 -15.99 1.55 -5.53
C ASN A 19 -15.08 2.38 -4.62
N PRO A 20 -14.42 3.42 -5.13
CA PRO A 20 -13.42 4.19 -4.37
C PRO A 20 -14.03 5.22 -3.39
N ARG A 21 -15.36 5.34 -3.31
CA ARG A 21 -16.06 6.30 -2.46
C ARG A 21 -16.27 5.76 -1.05
N GLY A 22 -16.23 6.65 -0.05
CA GLY A 22 -16.63 6.37 1.33
C GLY A 22 -15.62 5.56 2.14
N HIS A 23 -14.38 5.42 1.67
CA HIS A 23 -13.32 4.77 2.42
C HIS A 23 -12.60 5.77 3.31
N LYS A 24 -12.26 5.33 4.52
CA LYS A 24 -11.56 6.16 5.50
C LYS A 24 -10.06 6.05 5.34
N SER A 25 -9.33 7.11 5.63
CA SER A 25 -7.86 7.11 5.64
C SER A 25 -7.28 5.96 6.47
N VAL A 26 -7.87 5.67 7.63
CA VAL A 26 -7.43 4.59 8.54
C VAL A 26 -7.41 3.22 7.86
N GLU A 27 -8.32 2.95 6.91
CA GLU A 27 -8.33 1.70 6.15
C GLU A 27 -7.12 1.60 5.23
N PHE A 28 -6.79 2.68 4.53
CA PHE A 28 -5.59 2.77 3.69
C PHE A 28 -4.30 2.68 4.51
N GLU A 29 -4.25 3.33 5.69
CA GLU A 29 -3.11 3.21 6.61
C GLU A 29 -2.92 1.76 7.11
N GLY A 30 -4.02 1.04 7.36
CA GLY A 30 -4.00 -0.37 7.71
C GLY A 30 -3.42 -1.24 6.59
N LEU A 31 -3.88 -1.03 5.36
CA LEU A 31 -3.41 -1.75 4.18
C LEU A 31 -1.93 -1.45 3.87
N ALA A 32 -1.52 -0.18 3.96
CA ALA A 32 -0.14 0.24 3.78
C ALA A 32 0.80 -0.43 4.79
N ARG A 33 0.41 -0.46 6.08
CA ARG A 33 1.16 -1.17 7.13
C ARG A 33 1.21 -2.67 6.88
N ALA A 34 0.10 -3.28 6.46
CA ALA A 34 0.05 -4.71 6.14
C ALA A 34 1.00 -5.07 4.98
N LEU A 35 1.20 -4.15 4.02
CA LEU A 35 2.16 -4.28 2.91
C LEU A 35 3.62 -4.01 3.30
N GLY A 36 3.89 -3.75 4.59
CA GLY A 36 5.24 -3.50 5.11
C GLY A 36 5.70 -2.04 5.00
N ARG A 37 4.80 -1.11 4.65
CA ARG A 37 5.14 0.31 4.72
C ARG A 37 5.10 0.79 6.16
N GLN A 38 6.09 1.59 6.53
CA GLN A 38 6.16 2.25 7.83
C GLN A 38 5.83 3.73 7.67
N ARG A 39 5.11 4.27 8.66
CA ARG A 39 4.84 5.70 8.73
C ARG A 39 6.15 6.44 8.97
N ASP A 40 6.38 7.45 8.14
CA ASP A 40 7.44 8.42 8.24
C ASP A 40 6.83 9.82 8.33
N ASN A 41 7.31 10.62 9.29
CA ASN A 41 6.76 11.94 9.59
C ASN A 41 7.49 13.04 8.80
N ARG A 42 7.61 12.86 7.48
CA ARG A 42 8.26 13.81 6.58
C ARG A 42 7.24 14.84 6.04
N GLY A 43 6.68 15.65 6.93
CA GLY A 43 5.79 16.77 6.57
C GLY A 43 4.46 16.82 7.32
N LYS A 44 3.50 17.61 6.81
CA LYS A 44 2.17 17.79 7.40
C LYS A 44 1.27 16.56 7.26
N GLU A 45 1.50 15.73 6.24
CA GLU A 45 0.73 14.50 6.01
C GLU A 45 1.58 13.24 6.30
N PRO A 46 0.99 12.19 6.91
CA PRO A 46 1.67 10.92 7.11
C PRO A 46 2.09 10.33 5.77
N THR A 47 3.38 10.04 5.64
CA THR A 47 3.93 9.39 4.46
C THR A 47 4.33 7.96 4.82
N TYR A 48 4.04 7.00 3.96
CA TYR A 48 4.31 5.59 4.19
C TYR A 48 5.40 5.11 3.23
N MET A 49 6.54 4.67 3.78
CA MET A 49 7.72 4.22 3.02
C MET A 49 8.05 2.76 3.34
N ARG A 50 8.58 2.02 2.36
CA ARG A 50 9.15 0.68 2.61
C ARG A 50 10.60 0.82 3.05
N ARG A 51 10.91 0.46 4.30
CA ARG A 51 12.29 0.50 4.81
C ARG A 51 13.14 -0.69 4.36
N GLU A 52 12.54 -1.85 4.10
CA GLU A 52 13.29 -3.07 3.77
C GLU A 52 13.80 -3.11 2.32
N ASN A 53 13.29 -2.24 1.42
CA ASN A 53 13.92 -2.01 0.12
C ASN A 53 13.56 -0.61 -0.43
N PRO A 54 14.39 0.42 -0.17
CA PRO A 54 14.11 1.81 -0.53
C PRO A 54 14.01 2.06 -2.05
N GLU A 55 14.60 1.19 -2.87
CA GLU A 55 14.70 1.39 -4.33
C GLU A 55 13.45 0.94 -5.10
N LEU A 56 12.53 0.22 -4.45
CA LEU A 56 11.41 -0.45 -5.14
C LEU A 56 10.03 0.17 -4.89
N ALA A 57 9.87 1.16 -4.00
CA ALA A 57 8.55 1.71 -3.69
C ALA A 57 8.55 3.22 -3.56
N ARG A 58 7.76 3.89 -4.40
CA ARG A 58 7.47 5.33 -4.26
C ARG A 58 6.81 5.60 -2.90
N PRO A 59 7.15 6.70 -2.21
CA PRO A 59 6.42 7.13 -1.02
C PRO A 59 4.93 7.30 -1.32
N VAL A 60 4.08 6.92 -0.36
CA VAL A 60 2.62 7.10 -0.46
C VAL A 60 2.16 7.98 0.68
N SER A 61 1.62 9.15 0.35
CA SER A 61 0.97 10.04 1.31
C SER A 61 -0.47 9.60 1.52
N ILE A 62 -0.85 9.36 2.77
CA ILE A 62 -2.23 9.02 3.15
C ILE A 62 -2.68 10.12 4.11
N PRO A 63 -3.71 10.91 3.75
CA PRO A 63 -4.15 12.02 4.59
C PRO A 63 -4.59 11.53 5.97
N SER A 64 -4.09 12.13 7.07
CA SER A 64 -4.54 11.81 8.43
C SER A 64 -5.69 12.73 8.83
N HIS A 65 -6.89 12.45 8.33
CA HIS A 65 -8.10 13.11 8.82
C HIS A 65 -9.23 12.10 9.01
N HIS A 66 -10.18 12.43 9.89
CA HIS A 66 -11.30 11.56 10.25
C HIS A 66 -12.38 11.44 9.16
N PHE A 67 -12.27 12.24 8.10
CA PHE A 67 -13.21 12.26 6.98
C PHE A 67 -12.85 11.21 5.92
N ASP A 68 -13.82 10.94 5.05
CA ASP A 68 -13.62 10.10 3.89
C ASP A 68 -12.62 10.76 2.94
N VAL A 69 -11.71 9.96 2.39
CA VAL A 69 -10.80 10.47 1.36
C VAL A 69 -11.58 10.74 0.08
N THR A 70 -11.20 11.81 -0.61
CA THR A 70 -11.79 12.12 -1.92
C THR A 70 -11.55 10.96 -2.89
N VAL A 71 -12.46 10.80 -3.85
CA VAL A 71 -12.36 9.71 -4.86
C VAL A 71 -11.00 9.72 -5.57
N GLY A 72 -10.51 10.89 -5.98
CA GLY A 72 -9.22 11.00 -6.65
C GLY A 72 -8.06 10.56 -5.76
N THR A 73 -8.06 11.00 -4.50
CA THR A 73 -7.06 10.59 -3.50
C THR A 73 -7.11 9.09 -3.23
N ALA A 74 -8.31 8.54 -3.01
CA ALA A 74 -8.51 7.12 -2.80
C ALA A 74 -8.01 6.30 -3.99
N THR A 75 -8.36 6.67 -5.23
CA THR A 75 -7.88 6.01 -6.45
C THR A 75 -6.36 6.05 -6.55
N SER A 76 -5.73 7.19 -6.26
CA SER A 76 -4.26 7.32 -6.27
C SER A 76 -3.60 6.40 -5.24
N ILE A 77 -4.12 6.37 -4.01
CA ILE A 77 -3.61 5.49 -2.94
C ILE A 77 -3.77 4.02 -3.32
N ILE A 78 -4.96 3.62 -3.79
CA ILE A 78 -5.26 2.24 -4.21
C ILE A 78 -4.29 1.80 -5.31
N SER A 79 -4.06 2.64 -6.31
CA SER A 79 -3.13 2.35 -7.40
C SER A 79 -1.71 2.11 -6.88
N ALA A 80 -1.23 2.94 -5.95
CA ALA A 80 0.10 2.79 -5.37
C ALA A 80 0.22 1.53 -4.49
N LEU A 81 -0.84 1.16 -3.77
CA LEU A 81 -0.86 -0.06 -2.96
C LEU A 81 -0.98 -1.33 -3.84
N LEU A 82 -1.62 -1.26 -5.01
CA LEU A 82 -1.65 -2.34 -5.98
C LEU A 82 -0.29 -2.57 -6.64
N ASP A 83 0.45 -1.50 -6.95
CA ASP A 83 1.85 -1.56 -7.41
C ASP A 83 2.72 -2.31 -6.39
N ASP A 84 2.57 -1.98 -5.11
CA ASP A 84 3.18 -2.66 -3.97
C ASP A 84 2.86 -4.16 -3.90
N VAL A 85 1.63 -4.55 -4.26
CA VAL A 85 1.21 -5.94 -4.34
C VAL A 85 1.93 -6.63 -5.48
N SER A 86 2.01 -6.03 -6.67
CA SER A 86 2.73 -6.58 -7.81
C SER A 86 4.22 -6.82 -7.51
N VAL A 87 4.87 -5.90 -6.78
CA VAL A 87 6.25 -6.08 -6.31
C VAL A 87 6.37 -7.29 -5.37
N TRP A 88 5.43 -7.45 -4.42
CA TRP A 88 5.41 -8.63 -3.55
C TRP A 88 5.12 -9.92 -4.31
N GLU A 89 4.24 -9.91 -5.31
CA GLU A 89 3.94 -11.08 -6.15
C GLU A 89 5.19 -11.54 -6.91
N ALA A 90 5.95 -10.61 -7.51
CA ALA A 90 7.21 -10.91 -8.18
C ALA A 90 8.26 -11.47 -7.21
N TYR A 91 8.41 -10.84 -6.03
CA TYR A 91 9.33 -11.30 -4.99
C TYR A 91 9.01 -12.72 -4.51
N LEU A 92 7.72 -13.02 -4.25
CA LEU A 92 7.28 -14.33 -3.77
C LEU A 92 7.32 -15.43 -4.83
N ARG A 93 7.23 -15.08 -6.13
CA ARG A 93 7.40 -16.03 -7.25
C ARG A 93 8.87 -16.44 -7.46
N GLY A 94 9.82 -15.67 -6.94
CA GLY A 94 11.26 -15.88 -7.16
C GLY A 94 11.81 -15.20 -8.41
N ASP A 95 11.01 -14.36 -9.08
CA ASP A 95 11.43 -13.57 -10.24
C ASP A 95 12.33 -12.37 -9.83
N GLY A 96 12.43 -12.10 -8.52
CA GLY A 96 13.38 -11.16 -7.92
C GLY A 96 14.64 -11.87 -7.45
N ASN A 97 15.68 -11.89 -8.28
CA ASN A 97 17.03 -12.24 -7.88
C ASN A 97 17.49 -11.37 -6.69
N GLY A 98 17.60 -11.92 -5.49
CA GLY A 98 17.94 -11.11 -4.30
C GLY A 98 18.02 -11.85 -2.97
N ARG A 99 18.98 -12.77 -2.85
CA ARG A 99 19.60 -13.26 -1.60
C ARG A 99 18.66 -13.77 -0.49
N LYS A 100 18.46 -15.09 -0.48
CA LYS A 100 18.53 -15.83 0.79
C LYS A 100 19.94 -15.58 1.37
N LYS A 101 20.01 -14.96 2.54
CA LYS A 101 21.20 -15.00 3.40
C LYS A 101 20.76 -15.54 4.74
#